data_AF-A0A656K1A1-F1
#
_entry.id   AF-A0A656K1A1-F1
#
_cell.length_a   1.000
_cell.length_b   1.000
_cell.length_c   1.000
_cell.angle_alpha   90.00
_cell.angle_beta   90.00
_cell.angle_gamma   90.00
#
_symmetry.space_group_name_H-M   'P 1'
#
loop_
_entity.id
_entity.type
_entity.pdbx_description
1 polymer ?
#
loop_
_entity_poly.entity_id
_entity_poly.type
_entity_poly.pdbx_seq_one_letter_code
_entity_poly.pdbx_strand_id
1 'polypeptide(L)'
;MSNSMRDILDKLAAGAGTQGWGAIAAISRSDLNQQLQRQYVERYQRLAFMPLFTGEVRGEDLSVDTLGLEGVELGVPTLSFSSAASVVVTMNIVAGRYNSVHQSLSSASTVSGTFKITESMGFRLTMTVQLATDDTGQ
;
A
#
# COMPACT_ATOMS: atom_id res chain seq x y z
N MET A 1 -21.26 3.16 -23.03
CA MET A 1 -20.91 1.78 -23.48
C MET A 1 -21.05 0.87 -22.27
N SER A 2 -21.97 -0.09 -22.29
CA SER A 2 -22.20 -0.99 -21.15
C SER A 2 -21.25 -2.18 -21.22
N ASN A 3 -20.21 -2.16 -20.39
CA ASN A 3 -19.29 -3.29 -20.22
C ASN A 3 -19.96 -4.36 -19.33
N SER A 4 -20.98 -5.03 -19.88
CA SER A 4 -21.65 -6.15 -19.25
C SER A 4 -20.79 -7.42 -19.42
N MET A 5 -20.69 -8.25 -18.38
CA MET A 5 -20.04 -9.57 -18.44
C MET A 5 -20.52 -10.39 -19.65
N ARG A 6 -21.81 -10.30 -20.00
CA ARG A 6 -22.38 -10.96 -21.18
C ARG A 6 -21.79 -10.47 -22.49
N ASP A 7 -21.61 -9.15 -22.62
CA ASP A 7 -21.03 -8.54 -23.82
C ASP A 7 -19.56 -8.93 -24.03
N ILE A 8 -18.83 -9.14 -22.93
CA ILE A 8 -17.44 -9.65 -22.95
C ILE A 8 -17.42 -11.13 -23.36
N LEU A 9 -18.34 -11.94 -22.83
CA LEU A 9 -18.45 -13.37 -23.16
C LEU A 9 -18.87 -13.59 -24.62
N ASP A 10 -19.79 -12.79 -25.14
CA ASP A 10 -20.22 -12.87 -26.55
C ASP A 10 -19.07 -12.47 -27.50
N LYS A 11 -18.26 -11.47 -27.14
CA LYS A 11 -17.04 -11.08 -27.89
C LYS A 11 -15.94 -12.15 -27.84
N LEU A 12 -15.80 -12.85 -26.71
CA LEU A 12 -14.88 -13.99 -26.59
C LEU A 12 -15.34 -15.18 -27.42
N ALA A 13 -16.65 -15.47 -27.43
CA ALA A 13 -17.25 -16.55 -28.21
C ALA A 13 -17.15 -16.34 -29.74
N ALA A 14 -17.08 -15.08 -30.19
CA ALA A 14 -16.94 -14.72 -31.59
C ALA A 14 -15.54 -14.99 -32.20
N GLY A 15 -14.62 -15.63 -31.47
CA GLY A 15 -13.34 -16.14 -32.01
C GLY A 15 -12.22 -15.10 -32.18
N ALA A 16 -12.51 -13.80 -31.97
CA ALA A 16 -11.53 -12.72 -32.00
C ALA A 16 -11.09 -12.22 -30.60
N GLY A 17 -11.53 -12.91 -29.55
CA GLY A 17 -11.40 -12.42 -28.17
C GLY A 17 -9.98 -12.30 -27.65
N THR A 18 -9.02 -13.07 -28.18
CA THR A 18 -7.63 -13.04 -27.72
C THR A 18 -6.71 -12.14 -28.54
N GLN A 19 -7.20 -11.48 -29.59
CA GLN A 19 -6.40 -10.51 -30.38
C GLN A 19 -5.02 -11.04 -30.82
N GLY A 20 -4.94 -12.33 -31.18
CA GLY A 20 -3.69 -12.97 -31.61
C GLY A 20 -2.81 -13.52 -30.48
N TRP A 21 -3.19 -13.34 -29.22
CA TRP A 21 -2.54 -13.97 -28.07
C TRP A 21 -3.00 -15.41 -27.90
N GLY A 22 -2.08 -16.31 -27.52
CA GLY A 22 -2.39 -17.74 -27.29
C GLY A 22 -3.35 -17.99 -26.12
N ALA A 23 -3.37 -17.09 -25.14
CA ALA A 23 -4.35 -17.04 -24.06
C ALA A 23 -4.39 -15.64 -23.44
N ILE A 24 -5.53 -15.26 -22.84
CA ILE A 24 -5.66 -14.07 -21.99
C ILE A 24 -6.28 -14.51 -20.66
N ALA A 25 -5.65 -14.14 -19.55
CA ALA A 25 -6.21 -14.30 -18.22
C ALA A 25 -6.76 -12.96 -17.71
N ALA A 26 -7.97 -12.97 -17.15
CA ALA A 26 -8.57 -11.81 -16.52
C ALA A 26 -8.85 -12.13 -15.05
N ILE A 27 -8.28 -11.33 -14.15
CA ILE A 27 -8.48 -11.45 -12.70
C ILE A 27 -9.23 -10.21 -12.24
N SER A 28 -10.29 -10.41 -11.45
CA SER A 28 -11.03 -9.28 -10.90
C SER A 28 -10.21 -8.56 -9.83
N ARG A 29 -10.45 -7.27 -9.66
CA ARG A 29 -9.78 -6.45 -8.63
C ARG A 29 -10.07 -6.97 -7.22
N SER A 30 -11.28 -7.49 -6.99
CA SER A 30 -11.68 -8.07 -5.70
C SER A 30 -10.93 -9.36 -5.41
N ASP A 31 -10.79 -10.25 -6.41
CA ASP A 31 -10.09 -11.53 -6.22
C ASP A 31 -8.61 -11.30 -5.93
N LEU A 32 -7.99 -10.34 -6.62
CA LEU A 32 -6.60 -9.96 -6.39
C LEU A 32 -6.40 -9.42 -4.96
N ASN A 33 -7.24 -8.50 -4.50
CA ASN A 33 -7.18 -7.98 -3.13
C ASN A 33 -7.43 -9.08 -2.09
N GLN A 34 -8.35 -10.01 -2.36
CA GLN A 34 -8.59 -11.15 -1.48
C GLN A 34 -7.37 -12.10 -1.42
N GLN A 35 -6.69 -12.31 -2.55
CA GLN A 35 -5.47 -13.09 -2.60
C GLN A 35 -4.34 -12.42 -1.81
N LEU A 36 -4.17 -11.10 -1.95
CA LEU A 36 -3.18 -10.35 -1.16
C LEU A 36 -3.46 -10.43 0.34
N GLN A 37 -4.73 -10.33 0.75
CA GLN A 37 -5.13 -10.51 2.14
C GLN A 37 -4.76 -11.91 2.66
N ARG A 38 -5.06 -12.97 1.90
CA ARG A 38 -4.68 -14.34 2.28
C ARG A 38 -3.16 -14.48 2.42
N GLN A 39 -2.40 -14.00 1.44
CA GLN A 39 -0.93 -14.05 1.48
C GLN A 39 -0.35 -13.28 2.66
N TYR A 40 -0.94 -12.14 3.02
CA TYR A 40 -0.55 -11.37 4.20
C TYR A 40 -0.74 -12.19 5.49
N VAL A 41 -1.92 -12.78 5.68
CA VAL A 41 -2.24 -13.60 6.87
C VAL A 41 -1.34 -14.84 6.96
N GLU A 42 -1.14 -15.53 5.84
CA GLU A 42 -0.27 -16.73 5.77
C GLU A 42 1.19 -16.39 6.12
N ARG A 43 1.69 -15.26 5.63
CA ARG A 43 3.03 -14.75 5.96
C ARG A 43 3.14 -14.41 7.45
N TYR A 44 2.11 -13.80 8.03
CA TYR A 44 2.06 -13.47 9.45
C TYR A 44 2.18 -14.72 10.32
N GLN A 45 1.45 -15.78 9.98
CA GLN A 45 1.51 -17.08 10.69
C GLN A 45 2.89 -17.74 10.62
N ARG A 46 3.68 -17.45 9.59
CA ARG A 46 5.03 -17.98 9.39
C ARG A 46 6.13 -17.07 9.93
N LEU A 47 5.78 -16.03 10.70
CA LEU A 47 6.70 -14.99 11.18
C LEU A 47 7.45 -14.26 10.03
N ALA A 48 6.91 -14.30 8.82
CA ALA A 48 7.50 -13.72 7.61
C ALA A 48 6.85 -12.37 7.29
N PHE A 49 6.92 -11.46 8.25
CA PHE A 49 6.28 -10.14 8.17
C PHE A 49 6.94 -9.24 7.14
N MET A 50 6.20 -8.21 6.71
CA MET A 50 6.87 -7.08 6.07
C MET A 50 7.82 -6.44 7.09
N PRO A 51 9.02 -6.00 6.67
CA PRO A 51 9.92 -5.27 7.55
C PRO A 51 9.21 -4.08 8.18
N LEU A 52 9.40 -3.90 9.49
CA LEU A 52 8.94 -2.70 10.17
C LEU A 52 9.67 -1.50 9.57
N PHE A 53 8.94 -0.42 9.33
CA PHE A 53 9.55 0.79 8.79
C PHE A 53 9.86 1.79 9.90
N THR A 54 11.01 2.43 9.77
CA THR A 54 11.50 3.51 10.64
C THR A 54 11.99 4.63 9.72
N GLY A 55 11.69 5.88 10.05
CA GLY A 55 12.10 7.01 9.23
C GLY A 55 11.86 8.34 9.92
N GLU A 56 12.53 9.39 9.48
CA GLU A 56 12.39 10.74 10.01
C GLU A 56 11.78 11.67 8.97
N VAL A 57 10.86 12.50 9.42
CA VAL A 57 10.22 13.55 8.64
C VAL A 57 10.51 14.88 9.32
N ARG A 58 11.04 15.84 8.56
CA ARG A 58 11.18 17.22 9.04
C ARG A 58 9.84 17.92 8.87
N GLY A 59 9.35 18.53 9.94
CA GLY A 59 8.12 19.33 9.86
C GLY A 59 8.36 20.57 9.00
N GLU A 60 7.50 20.80 8.02
CA GLU A 60 7.64 21.96 7.13
C GLU A 60 6.97 23.21 7.71
N ASP A 61 6.01 23.08 8.65
CA ASP A 61 5.17 24.24 9.02
C ASP A 61 4.61 24.35 10.47
N LEU A 62 4.88 23.45 11.43
CA LEU A 62 4.28 23.58 12.77
C LEU A 62 5.15 23.00 13.88
N SER A 63 5.72 23.88 14.72
CA SER A 63 6.15 23.67 16.11
C SER A 63 6.83 22.34 16.52
N VAL A 64 7.36 21.55 15.60
CA VAL A 64 8.05 20.28 15.81
C VAL A 64 9.13 20.20 14.73
N ASP A 65 10.39 20.25 15.13
CA ASP A 65 11.52 20.32 14.20
C ASP A 65 11.82 18.97 13.55
N THR A 66 11.52 17.88 14.26
CA THR A 66 11.75 16.53 13.76
C THR A 66 10.69 15.58 14.30
N LEU A 67 10.08 14.82 13.39
CA LEU A 67 9.18 13.72 13.70
C LEU A 67 9.83 12.42 13.23
N GLY A 68 10.12 11.52 14.15
CA GLY A 68 10.62 10.18 13.83
C GLY A 68 9.52 9.15 14.00
N LEU A 69 9.40 8.27 13.03
CA LEU A 69 8.58 7.07 13.04
C LEU A 69 9.48 5.89 13.35
N GLU A 70 9.08 5.05 14.30
CA GLU A 70 9.87 3.91 14.76
C GLU A 70 9.02 2.65 14.82
N GLY A 71 9.56 1.57 14.23
CA GLY A 71 8.99 0.23 14.35
C GLY A 71 7.55 0.15 13.84
N VAL A 72 7.25 0.86 12.76
CA VAL A 72 5.88 0.98 12.27
C VAL A 72 5.49 -0.25 11.48
N GLU A 73 4.36 -0.82 11.87
CA GLU A 73 3.76 -2.01 11.27
C GLU A 73 2.66 -1.60 10.31
N LEU A 74 2.71 -2.17 9.11
CA LEU A 74 1.73 -1.95 8.05
C LEU A 74 0.77 -3.13 7.96
N GLY A 75 -0.52 -2.83 7.93
CA GLY A 75 -1.59 -3.82 7.78
C GLY A 75 -1.70 -4.37 6.36
N VAL A 76 -2.84 -4.99 6.06
CA VAL A 76 -3.10 -5.63 4.77
C VAL A 76 -3.06 -4.59 3.63
N PRO A 77 -2.30 -4.84 2.55
CA PRO A 77 -2.31 -3.96 1.39
C PRO A 77 -3.61 -4.08 0.61
N THR A 78 -4.16 -2.93 0.21
CA THR A 78 -5.29 -2.84 -0.71
C THR A 78 -4.86 -2.12 -1.99
N LEU A 79 -5.15 -2.72 -3.13
CA LEU A 79 -4.86 -2.17 -4.45
C LEU A 79 -6.07 -1.47 -5.03
N SER A 80 -5.83 -0.29 -5.60
CA SER A 80 -6.78 0.42 -6.45
C SER A 80 -6.14 0.81 -7.76
N PHE A 81 -6.86 0.59 -8.87
CA PHE A 81 -6.34 0.73 -10.22
C PHE A 81 -6.79 2.08 -10.78
N SER A 82 -5.85 3.02 -10.89
CA SER A 82 -6.10 4.37 -11.41
C SER A 82 -5.83 4.48 -12.91
N SER A 83 -4.89 3.70 -13.45
CA SER A 83 -4.54 3.68 -14.88
C SER A 83 -4.14 2.27 -15.34
N ALA A 84 -3.88 2.12 -16.65
CA ALA A 84 -3.44 0.84 -17.22
C ALA A 84 -2.03 0.42 -16.75
N ALA A 85 -1.19 1.36 -16.33
CA ALA A 85 0.21 1.10 -15.97
C ALA A 85 0.52 1.41 -14.50
N SER A 86 -0.45 1.86 -13.70
CA SER A 86 -0.20 2.27 -12.31
C SER A 86 -1.28 1.78 -11.35
N VAL A 87 -0.84 1.42 -10.15
CA VAL A 87 -1.71 0.99 -9.05
C VAL A 87 -1.42 1.84 -7.82
N VAL A 88 -2.46 2.28 -7.13
CA VAL A 88 -2.35 2.92 -5.83
C VAL A 88 -2.50 1.85 -4.76
N VAL A 89 -1.45 1.68 -3.96
CA VAL A 89 -1.41 0.79 -2.81
C VAL A 89 -1.76 1.59 -1.57
N THR A 90 -2.71 1.11 -0.78
CA THR A 90 -3.06 1.68 0.52
C THR A 90 -2.90 0.63 1.62
N MET A 91 -2.30 1.03 2.73
CA MET A 91 -2.07 0.16 3.89
C MET A 91 -2.34 0.95 5.17
N ASN A 92 -3.10 0.39 6.12
CA ASN A 92 -3.25 1.00 7.43
C ASN A 92 -1.94 0.89 8.21
N ILE A 93 -1.64 1.88 9.05
CA ILE A 93 -0.62 1.73 10.08
C ILE A 93 -1.31 1.12 11.30
N VAL A 94 -0.93 -0.12 11.64
CA VAL A 94 -1.62 -0.88 12.70
C VAL A 94 -0.95 -0.71 14.07
N ALA A 95 0.38 -0.51 14.06
CA ALA A 95 1.17 -0.30 15.25
C ALA A 95 2.44 0.52 14.92
N GLY A 96 3.09 1.05 15.96
CA GLY A 96 4.36 1.74 15.84
C GLY A 96 4.52 2.79 16.93
N ARG A 97 5.55 3.60 16.80
CA ARG A 97 5.76 4.77 17.65
C ARG A 97 6.07 5.97 16.78
N TYR A 98 5.64 7.14 17.23
CA TYR A 98 6.22 8.38 16.73
C TYR A 98 6.87 9.14 17.89
N ASN A 99 8.03 9.71 17.60
CA ASN A 99 8.73 10.63 18.47
C ASN A 99 8.65 12.03 17.86
N SER A 100 8.56 13.05 18.71
CA SER A 100 8.57 14.44 18.30
C SER A 100 9.64 15.18 19.10
N VAL A 101 10.45 15.96 18.41
CA VAL A 101 11.47 16.82 19.03
C VAL A 101 11.12 18.27 18.72
N HIS A 102 10.98 19.08 19.76
CA HIS A 102 10.80 20.52 19.65
C HIS A 102 12.00 21.24 20.25
N GLN A 103 12.67 22.08 19.46
CA GLN A 103 13.76 22.95 19.88
C GLN A 103 13.26 24.40 19.91
N SER A 104 13.24 24.99 21.10
CA SER A 104 12.91 26.42 21.25
C SER A 104 14.12 27.29 20.91
N LEU A 105 13.91 28.31 20.05
CA LEU A 105 14.94 29.23 19.56
C LEU A 105 15.58 30.12 20.65
N SER A 106 15.05 30.14 21.88
CA SER A 106 15.47 31.10 22.94
C SER A 106 15.87 30.48 24.28
N SER A 107 15.78 29.16 24.46
CA SER A 107 16.28 28.50 25.67
C SER A 107 16.52 27.01 25.41
N ALA A 108 17.51 26.43 26.09
CA ALA A 108 17.98 25.05 25.92
C ALA A 108 16.96 23.95 26.33
N SER A 109 15.66 24.19 26.24
CA SER A 109 14.62 23.20 26.51
C SER A 109 14.23 22.49 25.21
N THR A 110 14.75 21.27 25.06
CA THR A 110 14.24 20.31 24.07
C THR A 110 13.06 19.57 24.70
N VAL A 111 11.88 19.68 24.11
CA VAL A 111 10.72 18.84 24.50
C VAL A 111 10.68 17.66 23.55
N SER A 112 10.91 16.46 24.08
CA SER A 112 10.78 15.21 23.35
C SER A 112 9.51 14.47 23.78
N GLY A 113 8.58 14.25 22.86
CA GLY A 113 7.41 13.41 23.07
C GLY A 113 7.60 12.03 22.45
N THR A 114 7.00 10.99 23.03
CA THR A 114 6.87 9.69 22.38
C THR A 114 5.47 9.14 22.58
N PHE A 115 4.86 8.73 21.47
CA PHE A 115 3.49 8.27 21.45
C PHE A 115 3.40 6.96 20.70
N LYS A 116 2.50 6.09 21.14
CA LYS A 116 2.18 4.86 20.43
C LYS A 116 1.21 5.15 19.31
N ILE A 117 1.46 4.56 18.15
CA ILE A 117 0.51 4.53 17.05
C ILE A 117 -0.36 3.29 17.22
N THR A 118 -1.67 3.46 17.09
CA THR A 118 -2.66 2.38 17.07
C THR A 118 -3.50 2.49 15.81
N GLU A 119 -3.99 1.36 15.29
CA GLU A 119 -4.84 1.34 14.08
C GLU A 119 -6.06 2.27 14.19
N SER A 120 -6.64 2.39 15.39
CA SER A 120 -7.78 3.27 15.66
C SER A 120 -7.53 4.75 15.39
N MET A 121 -6.27 5.19 15.28
CA MET A 121 -5.92 6.56 14.90
C MET A 121 -6.17 6.83 13.41
N GLY A 122 -6.34 5.80 12.59
CA GLY A 122 -6.73 5.94 11.18
C GLY A 122 -5.60 6.36 10.23
N PHE A 123 -4.33 6.29 10.66
CA PHE A 123 -3.21 6.57 9.78
C PHE A 123 -3.03 5.50 8.71
N ARG A 124 -2.63 5.93 7.51
CA ARG A 124 -2.42 5.06 6.37
C ARG A 124 -1.24 5.49 5.53
N LEU A 125 -0.55 4.51 4.97
CA LEU A 125 0.39 4.67 3.88
C LEU A 125 -0.40 4.63 2.56
N THR A 126 -0.14 5.58 1.67
CA THR A 126 -0.66 5.59 0.31
C THR A 126 0.49 5.85 -0.64
N MET A 127 0.72 4.93 -1.58
CA MET A 127 1.77 5.05 -2.58
C MET A 127 1.25 4.69 -3.97
N THR A 128 1.81 5.31 -4.99
CA THR A 128 1.56 4.95 -6.39
C THR A 128 2.72 4.11 -6.89
N VAL A 129 2.43 2.91 -7.37
CA VAL A 129 3.39 1.95 -7.91
C VAL A 129 3.14 1.79 -9.41
N GLN A 130 4.21 1.83 -10.20
CA GLN A 130 4.15 1.52 -11.62
C GLN A 130 4.20 0.01 -11.82
N LEU A 131 3.32 -0.52 -12.66
CA LEU A 131 3.33 -1.91 -13.07
C LEU A 131 4.48 -2.11 -14.04
N ALA A 132 5.45 -2.93 -13.66
CA ALA A 132 6.50 -3.39 -14.54
C ALA A 132 6.14 -4.80 -15.04
N THR A 133 6.36 -5.04 -16.33
CA THR A 133 6.40 -6.40 -16.84
C THR A 133 7.73 -7.01 -16.42
N ASP A 134 7.64 -8.13 -15.73
CA ASP A 134 8.76 -9.02 -15.54
C ASP A 134 9.10 -9.63 -16.92
N ASP A 135 10.28 -9.34 -17.47
CA ASP A 135 10.80 -9.93 -18.71
C ASP A 135 11.20 -11.42 -18.55
N THR A 136 10.95 -12.02 -17.38
CA THR A 136 11.18 -13.45 -17.13
C THR A 136 10.04 -14.28 -17.73
N GLY A 137 9.97 -14.26 -19.07
CA GLY A 137 9.30 -15.28 -19.87
C GLY A 137 10.22 -16.48 -20.07
N GLN A 138 10.49 -17.23 -19.01
CA GLN A 138 11.14 -18.56 -19.08
C GLN A 138 10.22 -19.61 -18.46
#